data_AF-A0A178EGC6-F1
#
_entry.id   AF-A0A178EGC6-F1
#
_cell.length_a   1.000
_cell.length_b   1.000
_cell.length_c   1.000
_cell.angle_alpha   90.00
_cell.angle_beta   90.00
_cell.angle_gamma   90.00
#
_symmetry.space_group_name_H-M   'P 1'
#
loop_
_entity.id
_entity.type
_entity.pdbx_description
1 polymer ?
#
loop_
_entity_poly.entity_id
_entity_poly.type
_entity_poly.pdbx_seq_one_letter_code
_entity_poly.pdbx_strand_id
1 'polypeptide(L)'
;MGNWPRLPLLALFVAVSLGHLRIHTISQNGSVTTFAEEDAQAAQSKSILPRWEPQNLATARVFEDARCKGEKFLAAMKVSDIEASKILAPQANPPSMRSAWQGDLKLDMRKWGWDLSDDSNEEYMCDYSSLWHFDTPFQALGLSTKPRALGGVNACYELKHGDPPEDDIDIPFLEQKYMVDGKEYTKTGGNCQCAMNYVGGAIIAQSRLSPGSATQRNWERKASIDELPALRSMADLLWGFWFRDNPDIKNIRYMWSQGVTNEQTAAIIATALKNTGKEMEGWPGTTFDMNTPEGQALLGSQNAVAFAYLLISHKQELGNMVINKAQVFWGNEKDAKPMKARNPELWLEWAFGAVPHNTCIAPLFGCTMVAVVSRKQIWFAHFYEEPVVEDQNRWQNDVFLPLEHGGYGSTIPPGRGLRYLVQPAGVFGPGTNAKAFIFSPKVRREYFTHPQSDALIYPDFVAQLDAALRRFGLPVEQKAYVANAATAWNLQYGIDDDNHQDRTRPYRTPFGKIIVAYDTNTRNSQPGTIRWAGYDIWFADNPAPIARDEWPAYPDQ
;
A
#
# COMPACT_ATOMS: atom_id res chain seq x y z
N MET A 1 -23.55 -24.78 -41.09
CA MET A 1 -23.05 -23.74 -40.16
C MET A 1 -22.55 -24.46 -38.92
N GLY A 2 -21.24 -24.62 -38.77
CA GLY A 2 -20.65 -25.42 -37.69
C GLY A 2 -20.79 -24.72 -36.34
N ASN A 3 -21.28 -25.45 -35.34
CA ASN A 3 -21.27 -25.05 -33.95
C ASN A 3 -19.82 -24.93 -33.47
N TRP A 4 -19.24 -23.73 -33.55
CA TRP A 4 -18.03 -23.41 -32.80
C TRP A 4 -18.39 -23.47 -31.30
N PRO A 5 -17.64 -24.20 -30.46
CA PRO A 5 -17.85 -24.16 -29.03
C PRO A 5 -17.71 -22.71 -28.55
N ARG A 6 -18.69 -22.21 -27.79
CA ARG A 6 -18.61 -20.88 -27.17
C ARG A 6 -17.37 -20.86 -26.28
N LEU A 7 -16.38 -20.03 -26.65
CA LEU A 7 -15.17 -19.86 -25.85
C LEU A 7 -15.55 -19.32 -24.46
N PRO A 8 -14.97 -19.84 -23.36
CA PRO A 8 -15.20 -19.27 -22.04
C PRO A 8 -14.66 -17.83 -22.02
N LEU A 9 -15.56 -16.90 -21.68
CA LEU A 9 -15.29 -15.46 -21.65
C LEU A 9 -14.91 -15.05 -20.23
N LEU A 10 -13.77 -14.37 -20.09
CA LEU A 10 -13.22 -13.89 -18.83
C LEU A 10 -13.29 -12.36 -18.74
N ALA A 11 -13.56 -11.84 -17.54
CA ALA A 11 -13.46 -10.42 -17.27
C ALA A 11 -12.18 -10.09 -16.50
N LEU A 12 -11.46 -9.07 -16.95
CA LEU A 12 -10.36 -8.44 -16.23
C LEU A 12 -10.93 -7.32 -15.35
N PHE A 13 -10.64 -7.34 -14.06
CA PHE A 13 -10.96 -6.26 -13.13
C PHE A 13 -9.68 -5.51 -12.78
N VAL A 14 -9.74 -4.19 -12.91
CA VAL A 14 -8.64 -3.29 -12.63
C VAL A 14 -9.11 -2.34 -11.53
N ALA A 15 -8.77 -2.67 -10.29
CA ALA A 15 -9.10 -1.88 -9.12
C ALA A 15 -7.92 -0.96 -8.79
N VAL A 16 -8.10 0.35 -8.96
CA VAL A 16 -7.12 1.35 -8.54
C VAL A 16 -7.26 1.55 -7.03
N SER A 17 -6.22 1.27 -6.23
CA SER A 17 -6.33 1.35 -4.75
C SER A 17 -6.27 2.79 -4.26
N LEU A 18 -7.11 3.09 -3.27
CA LEU A 18 -6.88 4.08 -2.24
C LEU A 18 -6.09 3.40 -1.10
N GLY A 19 -4.82 3.75 -0.90
CA GLY A 19 -4.10 3.28 0.29
C GLY A 19 -4.60 4.08 1.48
N HIS A 20 -5.17 3.42 2.51
CA HIS A 20 -5.72 4.08 3.68
C HIS A 20 -4.69 4.08 4.83
N LEU A 21 -4.26 5.26 5.27
CA LEU A 21 -3.65 5.47 6.59
C LEU A 21 -4.80 5.77 7.57
N ARG A 22 -4.88 5.07 8.71
CA ARG A 22 -5.98 5.24 9.69
C ARG A 22 -5.50 6.01 10.91
N ILE A 23 -6.26 7.03 11.34
CA ILE A 23 -6.10 7.67 12.66
C ILE A 23 -7.18 7.12 13.56
N HIS A 24 -6.80 6.74 14.78
CA HIS A 24 -7.74 6.36 15.82
C HIS A 24 -7.72 7.40 16.94
N THR A 25 -8.89 7.95 17.26
CA THR A 25 -9.13 8.73 18.47
C THR A 25 -10.00 7.91 19.40
N ILE A 26 -9.52 7.67 20.62
CA ILE A 26 -10.26 6.91 21.64
C ILE A 26 -10.54 7.86 22.80
N SER A 27 -11.83 8.09 23.05
CA SER A 27 -12.34 8.80 24.22
C SER A 27 -12.46 7.84 25.41
N GLN A 28 -12.27 8.35 26.64
CA GLN A 28 -12.41 7.55 27.88
C GLN A 28 -13.79 6.87 28.04
N ASN A 29 -14.81 7.30 27.29
CA ASN A 29 -16.14 6.67 27.30
C ASN A 29 -16.25 5.44 26.37
N GLY A 30 -15.14 4.97 25.78
CA GLY A 30 -15.09 3.76 24.96
C GLY A 30 -15.62 3.92 23.53
N SER A 31 -16.05 5.12 23.13
CA SER A 31 -16.43 5.40 21.74
C SER A 31 -15.18 5.56 20.88
N VAL A 32 -14.94 4.61 19.98
CA VAL A 32 -13.96 4.72 18.90
C VAL A 32 -14.62 5.44 17.74
N THR A 33 -14.17 6.64 17.42
CA THR A 33 -14.56 7.34 16.18
C THR A 33 -13.43 7.20 15.16
N THR A 34 -13.67 6.44 14.09
CA THR A 34 -12.86 6.47 12.87
C THR A 34 -13.34 7.62 12.00
N PHE A 35 -12.50 8.62 11.77
CA PHE A 35 -12.83 9.71 10.85
C PHE A 35 -12.62 9.23 9.41
N ALA A 36 -13.73 8.99 8.70
CA ALA A 36 -13.84 9.23 7.27
C ALA A 36 -14.86 10.34 7.09
N GLU A 37 -14.48 11.39 6.36
CA GLU A 37 -15.37 12.34 5.68
C GLU A 37 -16.38 13.13 6.51
N GLU A 38 -16.08 14.40 6.78
CA GLU A 38 -17.05 15.49 6.57
C GLU A 38 -16.26 16.81 6.40
N ASP A 39 -16.70 17.66 5.47
CA ASP A 39 -16.17 18.99 5.10
C ASP A 39 -15.08 19.12 4.01
N ALA A 40 -15.24 18.43 2.88
CA ALA A 40 -14.47 18.66 1.65
C ALA A 40 -15.17 19.58 0.61
N GLN A 41 -15.90 20.62 1.03
CA GLN A 41 -16.45 21.65 0.13
C GLN A 41 -15.86 23.03 0.42
N ALA A 42 -14.60 23.26 0.03
CA ALA A 42 -14.10 24.54 -0.49
C ALA A 42 -12.56 24.54 -0.60
N ALA A 43 -12.01 24.23 -1.78
CA ALA A 43 -10.77 24.82 -2.29
C ALA A 43 -10.44 24.27 -3.68
N GLN A 44 -10.63 25.09 -4.72
CA GLN A 44 -9.93 24.91 -5.99
C GLN A 44 -8.50 25.44 -5.84
N SER A 45 -7.48 24.58 -5.88
CA SER A 45 -6.13 25.00 -6.24
C SER A 45 -5.35 23.85 -6.88
N LYS A 46 -4.54 24.19 -7.90
CA LYS A 46 -3.81 23.30 -8.79
C LYS A 46 -2.54 22.74 -8.14
N SER A 47 -2.20 21.53 -8.59
CA SER A 47 -0.98 20.72 -8.43
C SER A 47 -0.70 20.07 -7.08
N ILE A 48 -1.25 18.86 -6.92
CA ILE A 48 -0.63 17.66 -6.33
C ILE A 48 -0.97 16.51 -7.28
N LEU A 49 -0.06 15.57 -7.54
CA LEU A 49 -0.33 14.37 -8.37
C LEU A 49 -0.96 13.24 -7.52
N PRO A 50 -2.28 12.98 -7.58
CA PRO A 50 -2.91 11.78 -7.04
C PRO A 50 -2.36 10.49 -7.66
N ARG A 51 -2.53 9.37 -6.92
CA ARG A 51 -2.29 7.99 -7.42
C ARG A 51 -3.07 7.69 -8.71
N TRP A 52 -4.12 8.47 -8.95
CA TRP A 52 -4.91 8.52 -10.16
C TRP A 52 -5.03 9.98 -10.64
N GLU A 53 -4.46 10.30 -11.80
CA GLU A 53 -4.57 11.62 -12.40
C GLU A 53 -5.31 11.54 -13.74
N PRO A 54 -6.56 12.04 -13.86
CA PRO A 54 -7.31 11.96 -15.12
C PRO A 54 -6.66 12.75 -16.25
N GLN A 55 -5.75 13.68 -15.94
CA GLN A 55 -5.00 14.47 -16.92
C GLN A 55 -3.61 13.89 -17.22
N ASN A 56 -3.13 12.92 -16.43
CA ASN A 56 -1.87 12.23 -16.70
C ASN A 56 -2.10 11.14 -17.75
N LEU A 57 -2.20 11.57 -19.00
CA LEU A 57 -2.50 10.69 -20.12
C LEU A 57 -1.23 9.99 -20.60
N ALA A 58 -1.39 8.76 -21.07
CA ALA A 58 -0.34 8.05 -21.76
C ALA A 58 0.07 8.85 -23.01
N THR A 59 1.37 8.89 -23.29
CA THR A 59 1.83 9.38 -24.60
C THR A 59 1.23 8.50 -25.70
N ALA A 60 1.06 9.05 -26.91
CA ALA A 60 0.54 8.30 -28.05
C ALA A 60 1.31 6.99 -28.28
N ARG A 61 2.64 7.02 -28.13
CA ARG A 61 3.49 5.83 -28.22
C ARG A 61 3.19 4.80 -27.13
N VAL A 62 3.13 5.22 -25.86
CA VAL A 62 2.84 4.30 -24.74
C VAL A 62 1.48 3.62 -24.91
N PHE A 63 0.46 4.39 -25.28
CA PHE A 63 -0.88 3.85 -25.51
C PHE A 63 -0.91 2.89 -26.70
N GLU A 64 -0.28 3.26 -27.82
CA GLU A 64 -0.26 2.45 -29.03
C GLU A 64 0.56 1.16 -28.87
N ASP A 65 1.70 1.22 -28.17
CA ASP A 65 2.50 0.04 -27.85
C ASP A 65 1.70 -0.94 -26.98
N ALA A 66 0.94 -0.42 -25.99
CA ALA A 66 0.04 -1.23 -25.18
C ALA A 66 -1.12 -1.81 -26.01
N ARG A 67 -1.75 -1.00 -26.88
CA ARG A 67 -2.83 -1.43 -27.77
C ARG A 67 -2.37 -2.57 -28.68
N CYS A 68 -1.25 -2.39 -29.40
CA CYS A 68 -0.66 -3.40 -30.27
C CYS A 68 -0.33 -4.69 -29.51
N LYS A 69 0.16 -4.58 -28.28
CA LYS A 69 0.45 -5.73 -27.43
C LYS A 69 -0.83 -6.47 -27.01
N GLY A 70 -1.87 -5.74 -26.60
CA GLY A 70 -3.16 -6.32 -26.25
C GLY A 70 -3.86 -6.99 -27.44
N GLU A 71 -3.77 -6.40 -28.63
CA GLU A 71 -4.27 -7.01 -29.88
C GLU A 71 -3.60 -8.37 -30.14
N LYS A 72 -2.27 -8.44 -30.00
CA LYS A 72 -1.52 -9.70 -30.12
C LYS A 72 -1.93 -10.72 -29.06
N PHE A 73 -2.14 -10.31 -27.81
CA PHE A 73 -2.63 -11.21 -26.76
C PHE A 73 -4.03 -11.74 -27.06
N LEU A 74 -4.94 -10.88 -27.54
CA LEU A 74 -6.29 -11.29 -27.89
C LEU A 74 -6.29 -12.31 -29.03
N ALA A 75 -5.44 -12.12 -30.04
CA ALA A 75 -5.27 -13.08 -31.12
C ALA A 75 -4.68 -14.41 -30.60
N ALA A 76 -3.62 -14.35 -29.79
CA ALA A 76 -2.95 -15.52 -29.22
C ALA A 76 -3.85 -16.35 -28.28
N MET A 77 -4.72 -15.70 -27.50
CA MET A 77 -5.67 -16.39 -26.61
C MET A 77 -6.68 -17.25 -27.39
N LYS A 78 -7.01 -16.89 -28.64
CA LYS A 78 -8.03 -17.58 -29.46
C LYS A 78 -7.52 -18.82 -30.21
N VAL A 79 -6.20 -18.96 -30.37
CA VAL A 79 -5.57 -20.03 -31.17
C VAL A 79 -4.85 -21.05 -30.29
N SER A 80 -4.31 -22.13 -30.87
CA SER A 80 -3.48 -23.10 -30.14
C SER A 80 -2.20 -22.45 -29.61
N ASP A 81 -1.52 -23.10 -28.66
CA ASP A 81 -0.20 -22.69 -28.16
C ASP A 81 0.86 -22.58 -29.27
N ILE A 82 0.81 -23.49 -30.26
CA ILE A 82 1.68 -23.46 -31.44
C ILE A 82 1.42 -22.23 -32.31
N GLU A 83 0.16 -21.96 -32.65
CA GLU A 83 -0.17 -20.78 -33.47
C GLU A 83 0.04 -19.47 -32.69
N ALA A 84 -0.20 -19.47 -31.38
CA ALA A 84 0.11 -18.34 -30.50
C ALA A 84 1.60 -18.01 -30.50
N SER A 85 2.48 -19.01 -30.62
CA SER A 85 3.93 -18.79 -30.68
C SER A 85 4.33 -18.00 -31.92
N LYS A 86 3.67 -18.22 -33.06
CA LYS A 86 3.92 -17.45 -34.29
C LYS A 86 3.57 -15.97 -34.13
N ILE A 87 2.65 -15.64 -33.22
CA ILE A 87 2.20 -14.27 -32.95
C ILE A 87 3.14 -13.57 -31.95
N LEU A 88 3.47 -14.24 -30.85
CA LEU A 88 4.14 -13.63 -29.70
C LEU A 88 5.63 -13.92 -29.60
N ALA A 89 6.07 -15.06 -30.15
CA ALA A 89 7.44 -15.54 -30.08
C ALA A 89 7.79 -16.30 -31.39
N PRO A 90 7.79 -15.63 -32.56
CA PRO A 90 7.97 -16.29 -33.86
C PRO A 90 9.31 -17.01 -34.02
N GLN A 91 10.28 -16.72 -33.15
CA GLN A 91 11.59 -17.34 -33.10
C GLN A 91 11.69 -18.48 -32.07
N ALA A 92 10.59 -18.85 -31.40
CA ALA A 92 10.59 -19.92 -30.41
C ALA A 92 10.86 -21.27 -31.07
N ASN A 93 11.69 -22.09 -30.41
CA ASN A 93 12.03 -23.44 -30.84
C ASN A 93 12.00 -24.40 -29.63
N PRO A 94 11.06 -25.37 -29.56
CA PRO A 94 9.97 -25.59 -30.52
C PRO A 94 8.97 -24.43 -30.56
N PRO A 95 8.22 -24.25 -31.66
CA PRO A 95 7.27 -23.15 -31.82
C PRO A 95 6.01 -23.41 -30.99
N SER A 96 6.08 -23.22 -29.67
CA SER A 96 4.96 -23.32 -28.74
C SER A 96 5.09 -22.25 -27.65
N MET A 97 3.94 -21.72 -27.21
CA MET A 97 3.84 -20.85 -26.02
C MET A 97 3.66 -21.63 -24.72
N ARG A 98 3.62 -22.96 -24.77
CA ARG A 98 3.39 -23.79 -23.59
C ARG A 98 4.46 -23.56 -22.53
N SER A 99 4.04 -23.35 -21.29
CA SER A 99 4.98 -23.18 -20.18
C SER A 99 5.72 -24.49 -19.90
N ALA A 100 7.01 -24.38 -19.58
CA ALA A 100 7.78 -25.50 -19.03
C ALA A 100 7.40 -25.81 -17.57
N TRP A 101 6.72 -24.87 -16.89
CA TRP A 101 6.32 -24.98 -15.49
C TRP A 101 4.88 -25.49 -15.43
N GLN A 102 4.66 -26.70 -14.94
CA GLN A 102 3.35 -27.35 -14.92
C GLN A 102 3.02 -27.90 -13.54
N GLY A 103 1.73 -28.07 -13.23
CA GLY A 103 1.29 -28.59 -11.93
C GLY A 103 1.35 -27.57 -10.80
N ASP A 104 1.57 -28.05 -9.56
CA ASP A 104 1.45 -27.24 -8.34
C ASP A 104 2.64 -26.31 -8.05
N LEU A 105 3.77 -26.53 -8.71
CA LEU A 105 5.04 -25.81 -8.60
C LEU A 105 5.60 -25.64 -7.17
N LYS A 106 5.15 -26.42 -6.17
CA LYS A 106 5.64 -26.33 -4.77
C LYS A 106 7.14 -26.49 -4.71
N LEU A 107 7.65 -27.54 -5.34
CA LEU A 107 9.07 -27.88 -5.34
C LEU A 107 9.85 -27.00 -6.31
N ASP A 108 9.28 -26.65 -7.45
CA ASP A 108 9.93 -25.77 -8.44
C ASP A 108 10.17 -24.37 -7.89
N MET A 109 9.18 -23.80 -7.18
CA MET A 109 9.33 -22.50 -6.52
C MET A 109 10.49 -22.52 -5.54
N ARG A 110 10.55 -23.52 -4.63
CA ARG A 110 11.66 -23.66 -3.68
C ARG A 110 13.00 -23.88 -4.38
N LYS A 111 13.05 -24.77 -5.37
CA LYS A 111 14.25 -25.03 -6.18
C LYS A 111 14.79 -23.71 -6.76
N TRP A 112 13.91 -22.87 -7.29
CA TRP A 112 14.27 -21.58 -7.88
C TRP A 112 14.30 -20.42 -6.89
N GLY A 113 14.55 -20.70 -5.61
CA GLY A 113 14.85 -19.68 -4.61
C GLY A 113 13.65 -18.86 -4.14
N TRP A 114 12.43 -19.29 -4.44
CA TRP A 114 11.23 -18.66 -3.91
C TRP A 114 10.85 -19.28 -2.57
N ASP A 115 10.57 -18.41 -1.61
CA ASP A 115 10.07 -18.75 -0.30
C ASP A 115 8.60 -18.31 -0.17
N LEU A 116 7.78 -19.20 0.38
CA LEU A 116 6.40 -18.91 0.74
C LEU A 116 6.42 -18.54 2.21
N SER A 117 5.99 -17.33 2.53
CA SER A 117 5.94 -16.88 3.92
C SER A 117 4.94 -17.74 4.70
N ASP A 118 5.42 -18.35 5.79
CA ASP A 118 4.60 -19.04 6.79
C ASP A 118 3.95 -18.03 7.78
N ASP A 119 4.38 -16.76 7.76
CA ASP A 119 3.82 -15.66 8.56
C ASP A 119 2.47 -15.24 7.96
N SER A 120 1.47 -16.08 8.18
CA SER A 120 0.14 -15.97 7.58
C SER A 120 -0.61 -14.70 8.03
N ASN A 121 -0.28 -13.57 7.42
CA ASN A 121 -1.16 -12.42 7.29
C ASN A 121 -2.42 -12.76 6.45
N GLU A 122 -2.71 -14.04 6.20
CA GLU A 122 -3.86 -14.54 5.44
C GLU A 122 -5.18 -13.97 5.99
N GLU A 123 -5.30 -13.85 7.32
CA GLU A 123 -6.46 -13.22 7.98
C GLU A 123 -6.73 -11.79 7.51
N TYR A 124 -5.68 -11.03 7.16
CA TYR A 124 -5.79 -9.63 6.78
C TYR A 124 -5.73 -9.45 5.26
N MET A 125 -4.77 -10.09 4.60
CA MET A 125 -4.45 -9.87 3.19
C MET A 125 -5.63 -10.18 2.26
N CYS A 126 -6.44 -11.18 2.57
CA CYS A 126 -7.61 -11.53 1.76
C CYS A 126 -8.95 -11.35 2.49
N ASP A 127 -8.98 -10.52 3.54
CA ASP A 127 -10.24 -9.97 4.05
C ASP A 127 -10.65 -8.76 3.20
N TYR A 128 -11.43 -9.07 2.16
CA TYR A 128 -11.97 -8.07 1.25
C TYR A 128 -13.17 -7.32 1.80
N SER A 129 -13.69 -7.70 2.97
CA SER A 129 -14.77 -6.96 3.63
C SER A 129 -14.21 -5.86 4.53
N SER A 130 -13.41 -6.23 5.54
CA SER A 130 -13.02 -5.30 6.60
C SER A 130 -11.81 -4.43 6.24
N LEU A 131 -10.83 -5.01 5.56
CA LEU A 131 -9.58 -4.33 5.24
C LEU A 131 -9.69 -3.55 3.94
N TRP A 132 -10.13 -4.23 2.87
CA TRP A 132 -10.15 -3.65 1.52
C TRP A 132 -11.47 -2.99 1.13
N HIS A 133 -12.55 -3.23 1.88
CA HIS A 133 -13.88 -2.67 1.59
C HIS A 133 -14.34 -2.93 0.14
N PHE A 134 -14.24 -4.17 -0.32
CA PHE A 134 -14.69 -4.61 -1.64
C PHE A 134 -15.92 -5.53 -1.56
N ASP A 135 -16.76 -5.39 -0.53
CA ASP A 135 -17.99 -6.19 -0.38
C ASP A 135 -18.90 -6.11 -1.61
N THR A 136 -19.15 -4.90 -2.11
CA THR A 136 -20.07 -4.68 -3.23
C THR A 136 -19.62 -5.40 -4.51
N PRO A 137 -18.39 -5.21 -5.02
CA PRO A 137 -17.93 -5.93 -6.20
C PRO A 137 -17.84 -7.44 -5.96
N PHE A 138 -17.41 -7.90 -4.79
CA PHE A 138 -17.32 -9.33 -4.51
C PHE A 138 -18.69 -9.99 -4.50
N GLN A 139 -19.67 -9.39 -3.82
CA GLN A 139 -21.05 -9.87 -3.82
C GLN A 139 -21.65 -9.89 -5.23
N ALA A 140 -21.45 -8.82 -6.01
CA ALA A 140 -21.94 -8.73 -7.38
C ALA A 140 -21.35 -9.81 -8.32
N LEU A 141 -20.12 -10.25 -8.04
CA LEU A 141 -19.43 -11.28 -8.82
C LEU A 141 -19.63 -12.69 -8.29
N GLY A 142 -20.28 -12.86 -7.13
CA GLY A 142 -20.43 -14.14 -6.44
C GLY A 142 -19.13 -14.65 -5.83
N LEU A 143 -18.24 -13.74 -5.42
CA LEU A 143 -16.97 -14.02 -4.76
C LEU A 143 -17.12 -13.91 -3.24
N SER A 144 -16.38 -14.75 -2.52
CA SER A 144 -16.28 -14.65 -1.06
C SER A 144 -15.27 -13.57 -0.66
N THR A 145 -15.65 -12.74 0.31
CA THR A 145 -14.78 -11.70 0.85
C THR A 145 -13.81 -12.21 1.93
N LYS A 146 -13.98 -13.42 2.45
CA LYS A 146 -13.25 -13.90 3.64
C LYS A 146 -12.09 -14.85 3.31
N PRO A 147 -10.95 -14.75 4.02
CA PRO A 147 -9.84 -15.71 3.94
C PRO A 147 -10.17 -17.04 4.60
N ARG A 148 -9.45 -18.11 4.22
CA ARG A 148 -9.62 -19.46 4.81
C ARG A 148 -9.42 -19.49 6.32
N ALA A 149 -8.43 -18.74 6.82
CA ALA A 149 -8.16 -18.60 8.25
C ALA A 149 -9.39 -18.10 9.06
N LEU A 150 -10.28 -17.32 8.43
CA LEU A 150 -11.52 -16.80 9.03
C LEU A 150 -12.77 -17.55 8.55
N GLY A 151 -12.62 -18.81 8.12
CA GLY A 151 -13.71 -19.67 7.66
C GLY A 151 -14.26 -19.34 6.26
N GLY A 152 -13.54 -18.50 5.51
CA GLY A 152 -13.84 -18.18 4.10
C GLY A 152 -13.20 -19.15 3.11
N VAL A 153 -13.15 -18.76 1.83
CA VAL A 153 -12.61 -19.60 0.75
C VAL A 153 -11.41 -18.99 0.02
N ASN A 154 -11.03 -17.74 0.32
CA ASN A 154 -9.85 -17.13 -0.29
C ASN A 154 -8.59 -17.77 0.29
N ALA A 155 -7.76 -18.37 -0.58
CA ALA A 155 -6.43 -18.85 -0.22
C ALA A 155 -5.41 -17.75 -0.55
N CYS A 156 -4.69 -17.27 0.45
CA CYS A 156 -3.70 -16.21 0.28
C CYS A 156 -2.29 -16.78 0.10
N TYR A 157 -1.51 -16.14 -0.77
CA TYR A 157 -0.10 -16.48 -0.94
C TYR A 157 0.73 -15.20 -0.94
N GLU A 158 1.77 -15.20 -0.10
CA GLU A 158 2.86 -14.25 -0.13
C GLU A 158 4.14 -15.02 -0.48
N LEU A 159 4.72 -14.67 -1.62
CA LEU A 159 5.90 -15.31 -2.18
C LEU A 159 7.01 -14.28 -2.34
N LYS A 160 8.19 -14.60 -1.84
CA LYS A 160 9.38 -13.75 -1.91
C LYS A 160 10.53 -14.53 -2.54
N HIS A 161 11.25 -13.93 -3.49
CA HIS A 161 12.50 -14.48 -4.01
C HIS A 161 13.64 -14.01 -3.10
N GLY A 162 13.64 -14.57 -1.90
CA GLY A 162 14.57 -14.30 -0.82
C GLY A 162 14.23 -15.15 0.38
N ASP A 163 15.18 -15.23 1.31
CA ASP A 163 15.06 -16.05 2.51
C ASP A 163 14.29 -15.27 3.60
N PRO A 164 13.55 -15.97 4.48
CA PRO A 164 12.98 -15.35 5.66
C PRO A 164 14.11 -14.86 6.58
N PRO A 165 13.85 -13.86 7.43
CA PRO A 165 14.83 -13.45 8.41
C PRO A 165 15.16 -14.60 9.38
N GLU A 166 16.44 -14.86 9.63
CA GLU A 166 16.91 -15.84 10.64
C GLU A 166 17.19 -15.09 11.95
N ASP A 167 16.58 -15.47 13.09
CA ASP A 167 16.77 -14.78 14.38
C ASP A 167 16.55 -13.26 14.32
N ASP A 168 15.49 -12.84 13.62
CA ASP A 168 15.18 -11.44 13.28
C ASP A 168 16.23 -10.77 12.38
N ILE A 169 17.22 -11.49 11.85
CA ILE A 169 18.22 -10.99 10.91
C ILE A 169 17.74 -11.19 9.47
N ASP A 170 17.22 -10.12 8.86
CA ASP A 170 17.15 -10.02 7.39
C ASP A 170 18.59 -10.18 6.84
N ILE A 171 18.80 -10.85 5.71
CA ILE A 171 20.11 -11.04 5.02
C ILE A 171 19.99 -10.45 3.61
N PRO A 172 21.03 -9.92 2.93
CA PRO A 172 20.79 -9.26 1.66
C PRO A 172 20.36 -10.17 0.59
N PHE A 173 19.42 -9.72 -0.23
CA PHE A 173 19.17 -10.40 -1.49
C PHE A 173 20.48 -10.62 -2.26
N LEU A 174 21.41 -9.65 -2.20
CA LEU A 174 22.73 -9.78 -2.83
C LEU A 174 23.66 -10.82 -2.17
N GLU A 175 23.55 -11.11 -0.88
CA GLU A 175 24.34 -12.15 -0.18
C GLU A 175 23.58 -13.48 -0.04
N GLN A 176 22.26 -13.48 -0.20
CA GLN A 176 21.42 -14.66 -0.22
C GLN A 176 21.66 -15.42 -1.53
N LYS A 177 22.38 -16.53 -1.43
CA LYS A 177 22.72 -17.41 -2.56
C LYS A 177 21.94 -18.71 -2.49
N TYR A 178 21.67 -19.30 -3.65
CA TYR A 178 21.11 -20.65 -3.75
C TYR A 178 21.65 -21.37 -4.97
N MET A 179 21.67 -22.70 -4.92
CA MET A 179 22.22 -23.54 -5.98
C MET A 179 21.13 -24.24 -6.78
N VAL A 180 21.22 -24.18 -8.10
CA VAL A 180 20.38 -24.95 -9.01
C VAL A 180 21.26 -25.63 -10.05
N ASP A 181 21.21 -26.96 -10.07
CA ASP A 181 21.90 -27.79 -11.08
C ASP A 181 23.39 -27.44 -11.22
N GLY A 182 24.06 -27.16 -10.09
CA GLY A 182 25.49 -26.82 -10.03
C GLY A 182 25.83 -25.36 -10.34
N LYS A 183 24.85 -24.51 -10.65
CA LYS A 183 25.03 -23.06 -10.80
C LYS A 183 24.53 -22.32 -9.57
N GLU A 184 25.33 -21.37 -9.10
CA GLU A 184 24.95 -20.44 -8.03
C GLU A 184 24.11 -19.29 -8.59
N TYR A 185 23.05 -18.97 -7.88
CA TYR A 185 22.14 -17.86 -8.14
C TYR A 185 22.04 -16.96 -6.92
N THR A 186 21.69 -15.70 -7.18
CA THR A 186 21.49 -14.69 -6.14
C THR A 186 20.00 -14.40 -6.02
N LYS A 187 19.49 -14.28 -4.79
CA LYS A 187 18.11 -13.88 -4.56
C LYS A 187 17.90 -12.43 -5.02
N THR A 188 16.71 -12.13 -5.52
CA THR A 188 16.46 -10.86 -6.22
C THR A 188 15.60 -9.92 -5.40
N GLY A 189 14.88 -10.42 -4.39
CA GLY A 189 13.85 -9.68 -3.67
C GLY A 189 12.56 -9.46 -4.48
N GLY A 190 12.41 -10.15 -5.62
CA GLY A 190 11.12 -10.20 -6.33
C GLY A 190 10.03 -10.73 -5.39
N ASN A 191 8.81 -10.25 -5.54
CA ASN A 191 7.70 -10.69 -4.68
C ASN A 191 6.37 -10.77 -5.42
N CYS A 192 5.48 -11.59 -4.88
CA CYS A 192 4.11 -11.72 -5.31
C CYS A 192 3.22 -11.85 -4.08
N GLN A 193 2.17 -11.02 -4.03
CA GLN A 193 1.06 -11.20 -3.10
C GLN A 193 -0.22 -11.40 -3.91
N CYS A 194 -0.93 -12.48 -3.64
CA CYS A 194 -2.15 -12.81 -4.37
C CYS A 194 -3.13 -13.63 -3.53
N ALA A 195 -4.39 -13.60 -3.95
CA ALA A 195 -5.45 -14.45 -3.41
C ALA A 195 -6.08 -15.28 -4.52
N MET A 196 -6.42 -16.52 -4.18
CA MET A 196 -7.15 -17.43 -5.05
C MET A 196 -8.54 -17.65 -4.46
N ASN A 197 -9.57 -17.22 -5.17
CA ASN A 197 -10.96 -17.57 -4.87
C ASN A 197 -11.36 -18.75 -5.76
N TYR A 198 -11.00 -19.97 -5.35
CA TYR A 198 -11.19 -21.18 -6.18
C TYR A 198 -12.67 -21.45 -6.51
N VAL A 199 -13.56 -21.24 -5.54
CA VAL A 199 -15.01 -21.50 -5.68
C VAL A 199 -15.67 -20.46 -6.59
N GLY A 200 -15.39 -19.18 -6.38
CA GLY A 200 -15.95 -18.08 -7.16
C GLY A 200 -15.25 -17.85 -8.50
N GLY A 201 -14.06 -18.42 -8.68
CA GLY A 201 -13.33 -18.41 -9.93
C GLY A 201 -12.48 -17.17 -10.17
N ALA A 202 -11.82 -16.63 -9.14
CA ALA A 202 -11.03 -15.41 -9.27
C ALA A 202 -9.55 -15.60 -8.88
N ILE A 203 -8.67 -15.04 -9.69
CA ILE A 203 -7.25 -14.82 -9.37
C ILE A 203 -7.07 -13.33 -9.07
N ILE A 204 -6.64 -13.00 -7.86
CA ILE A 204 -6.51 -11.62 -7.39
C ILE A 204 -5.05 -11.33 -7.11
N ALA A 205 -4.43 -10.48 -7.92
CA ALA A 205 -3.03 -10.06 -7.75
C ALA A 205 -2.98 -8.68 -7.07
N GLN A 206 -2.28 -8.61 -5.92
CA GLN A 206 -2.21 -7.41 -5.07
C GLN A 206 -0.85 -6.71 -5.17
N SER A 207 0.24 -7.44 -4.92
CA SER A 207 1.62 -6.96 -5.11
C SER A 207 2.34 -7.83 -6.13
N ARG A 208 3.08 -7.21 -7.04
CA ARG A 208 3.84 -7.90 -8.08
C ARG A 208 5.12 -7.15 -8.40
N LEU A 209 6.22 -7.64 -7.87
CA LEU A 209 7.56 -7.17 -8.23
C LEU A 209 8.31 -8.30 -8.93
N SER A 210 8.56 -8.13 -10.23
CA SER A 210 9.29 -9.14 -11.00
C SER A 210 10.76 -9.24 -10.53
N PRO A 211 11.40 -10.42 -10.63
CA PRO A 211 12.82 -10.55 -10.29
C PRO A 211 13.71 -9.53 -11.01
N GLY A 212 13.49 -9.29 -12.31
CA GLY A 212 14.27 -8.33 -13.08
C GLY A 212 14.13 -6.89 -12.57
N SER A 213 12.90 -6.46 -12.23
CA SER A 213 12.67 -5.14 -11.62
C SER A 213 13.27 -5.05 -10.22
N ALA A 214 13.16 -6.13 -9.44
CA ALA A 214 13.70 -6.18 -8.09
C ALA A 214 15.23 -6.01 -8.07
N THR A 215 15.95 -6.60 -9.04
CA THR A 215 17.42 -6.43 -9.12
C THR A 215 17.84 -4.97 -9.33
N GLN A 216 17.07 -4.19 -10.11
CA GLN A 216 17.40 -2.77 -10.30
C GLN A 216 17.38 -2.00 -8.98
N ARG A 217 16.47 -2.37 -8.06
CA ARG A 217 16.38 -1.79 -6.73
C ARG A 217 17.41 -2.37 -5.78
N ASN A 218 17.46 -3.70 -5.69
CA ASN A 218 18.15 -4.41 -4.62
C ASN A 218 19.62 -4.73 -4.93
N TRP A 219 20.00 -4.72 -6.21
CA TRP A 219 21.38 -4.93 -6.66
C TRP A 219 21.97 -3.65 -7.28
N GLU A 220 21.21 -2.55 -7.28
CA GLU A 220 21.58 -1.26 -7.91
C GLU A 220 21.90 -1.36 -9.41
N ARG A 221 21.51 -2.47 -10.05
CA ARG A 221 21.69 -2.68 -11.49
C ARG A 221 20.66 -3.65 -12.02
N LYS A 222 20.42 -3.56 -13.33
CA LYS A 222 19.60 -4.54 -14.03
C LYS A 222 20.39 -5.84 -14.20
N ALA A 223 19.84 -6.96 -13.72
CA ALA A 223 20.41 -8.28 -13.96
C ALA A 223 20.29 -8.71 -15.44
N SER A 224 21.26 -9.49 -15.91
CA SER A 224 21.14 -10.22 -17.17
C SER A 224 20.20 -11.42 -17.01
N ILE A 225 19.72 -11.96 -18.13
CA ILE A 225 18.69 -13.01 -18.11
C ILE A 225 19.18 -14.31 -17.44
N ASP A 226 20.48 -14.59 -17.53
CA ASP A 226 21.13 -15.78 -16.98
C ASP A 226 21.38 -15.68 -15.48
N GLU A 227 21.35 -14.47 -14.90
CA GLU A 227 21.45 -14.23 -13.45
C GLU A 227 20.10 -14.40 -12.74
N LEU A 228 18.99 -14.39 -13.48
CA LEU A 228 17.65 -14.48 -12.92
C LEU A 228 17.20 -15.95 -12.76
N PRO A 229 16.29 -16.24 -11.81
CA PRO A 229 15.68 -17.57 -11.71
C PRO A 229 15.02 -17.97 -13.03
N ALA A 230 15.05 -19.26 -13.38
CA ALA A 230 14.32 -19.73 -14.55
C ALA A 230 12.80 -19.59 -14.35
N LEU A 231 12.29 -19.95 -13.17
CA LEU A 231 10.93 -19.66 -12.74
C LEU A 231 10.84 -18.20 -12.24
N ARG A 232 10.69 -17.26 -13.17
CA ARG A 232 10.63 -15.80 -12.89
C ARG A 232 9.36 -15.12 -13.40
N SER A 233 8.58 -15.83 -14.19
CA SER A 233 7.38 -15.30 -14.83
C SER A 233 6.24 -15.25 -13.82
N MET A 234 5.63 -14.07 -13.65
CA MET A 234 4.46 -13.92 -12.80
C MET A 234 3.28 -14.79 -13.26
N ALA A 235 3.17 -15.07 -14.56
CA ALA A 235 2.15 -15.97 -15.09
C ALA A 235 2.29 -17.40 -14.54
N ASP A 236 3.52 -17.89 -14.43
CA ASP A 236 3.81 -19.24 -13.92
C ASP A 236 3.68 -19.31 -12.39
N LEU A 237 4.06 -18.24 -11.69
CA LEU A 237 3.85 -18.16 -10.23
C LEU A 237 2.35 -18.19 -9.90
N LEU A 238 1.55 -17.36 -10.58
CA LEU A 238 0.09 -17.35 -10.43
C LEU A 238 -0.54 -18.68 -10.83
N TRP A 239 -0.01 -19.34 -11.86
CA TRP A 239 -0.45 -20.68 -12.26
C TRP A 239 -0.22 -21.71 -11.14
N GLY A 240 0.98 -21.75 -10.56
CA GLY A 240 1.29 -22.67 -9.47
C GLY A 240 0.34 -22.53 -8.29
N PHE A 241 -0.06 -21.29 -7.96
CA PHE A 241 -1.08 -21.04 -6.94
C PHE A 241 -2.47 -21.45 -7.39
N TRP A 242 -2.88 -21.09 -8.62
CA TRP A 242 -4.20 -21.43 -9.12
C TRP A 242 -4.44 -22.94 -9.26
N PHE A 243 -3.42 -23.70 -9.68
CA PHE A 243 -3.50 -25.14 -9.88
C PHE A 243 -3.54 -25.90 -8.56
N ARG A 244 -2.74 -25.45 -7.59
CA ARG A 244 -2.55 -26.10 -6.31
C ARG A 244 -3.82 -26.06 -5.47
N ASP A 245 -4.18 -27.22 -4.92
CA ASP A 245 -5.31 -27.37 -4.00
C ASP A 245 -6.65 -26.86 -4.58
N ASN A 246 -6.74 -26.77 -5.92
CA ASN A 246 -7.91 -26.33 -6.66
C ASN A 246 -8.57 -27.51 -7.39
N PRO A 247 -9.78 -27.94 -6.96
CA PRO A 247 -10.45 -29.08 -7.56
C PRO A 247 -11.02 -28.79 -8.96
N ASP A 248 -11.17 -27.52 -9.35
CA ASP A 248 -11.67 -27.12 -10.67
C ASP A 248 -10.84 -25.98 -11.27
N ILE A 249 -9.69 -26.35 -11.82
CA ILE A 249 -8.77 -25.41 -12.47
C ILE A 249 -9.37 -24.70 -13.68
N LYS A 250 -10.48 -25.19 -14.25
CA LYS A 250 -11.15 -24.57 -15.41
C LYS A 250 -12.17 -23.52 -15.00
N ASN A 251 -12.53 -23.45 -13.72
CA ASN A 251 -13.41 -22.41 -13.16
C ASN A 251 -12.68 -21.06 -12.98
N ILE A 252 -11.81 -20.66 -13.90
CA ILE A 252 -11.37 -19.26 -13.94
C ILE A 252 -12.48 -18.45 -14.57
N ARG A 253 -12.92 -17.39 -13.90
CA ARG A 253 -13.95 -16.45 -14.37
C ARG A 253 -13.43 -15.03 -14.41
N TYR A 254 -12.59 -14.69 -13.44
CA TYR A 254 -12.13 -13.33 -13.21
C TYR A 254 -10.63 -13.27 -12.93
N MET A 255 -10.00 -12.23 -13.46
CA MET A 255 -8.63 -11.88 -13.14
C MET A 255 -8.64 -10.45 -12.62
N TRP A 256 -8.10 -10.24 -11.42
CA TRP A 256 -8.24 -8.98 -10.71
C TRP A 256 -6.86 -8.42 -10.39
N SER A 257 -6.53 -7.26 -10.96
CA SER A 257 -5.38 -6.47 -10.53
C SER A 257 -5.84 -5.50 -9.45
N GLN A 258 -5.47 -5.76 -8.21
CA GLN A 258 -5.75 -4.91 -7.07
C GLN A 258 -4.63 -3.89 -6.91
N GLY A 259 -5.00 -2.67 -6.55
CA GLY A 259 -4.07 -1.63 -6.16
C GLY A 259 -3.09 -1.22 -7.25
N VAL A 260 -3.60 -0.91 -8.44
CA VAL A 260 -2.75 -0.42 -9.53
C VAL A 260 -2.06 0.89 -9.13
N THR A 261 -0.73 0.84 -9.02
CA THR A 261 0.12 1.99 -8.65
C THR A 261 1.16 2.37 -9.68
N ASN A 262 1.41 1.54 -10.72
CA ASN A 262 2.40 1.90 -11.73
C ASN A 262 1.85 2.98 -12.67
N GLU A 263 2.68 3.98 -12.90
CA GLU A 263 2.31 5.20 -13.62
C GLU A 263 1.88 4.92 -15.06
N GLN A 264 2.55 3.98 -15.74
CA GLN A 264 2.26 3.66 -17.14
C GLN A 264 0.84 3.07 -17.29
N THR A 265 0.43 2.15 -16.42
CA THR A 265 -0.92 1.57 -16.49
C THR A 265 -1.97 2.59 -16.05
N ALA A 266 -1.70 3.40 -15.02
CA ALA A 266 -2.59 4.50 -14.64
C ALA A 266 -2.82 5.47 -15.81
N ALA A 267 -1.76 5.84 -16.53
CA ALA A 267 -1.86 6.74 -17.68
C ALA A 267 -2.63 6.11 -18.87
N ILE A 268 -2.49 4.80 -19.09
CA ILE A 268 -3.29 4.06 -20.08
C ILE A 268 -4.77 4.09 -19.72
N ILE A 269 -5.11 3.84 -18.46
CA ILE A 269 -6.49 3.89 -17.98
C ILE A 269 -7.06 5.32 -18.15
N ALA A 270 -6.28 6.36 -17.83
CA ALA A 270 -6.72 7.76 -17.97
C ALA A 270 -7.02 8.12 -19.42
N THR A 271 -6.17 7.65 -20.33
CA THR A 271 -6.36 7.81 -21.78
C THR A 271 -7.61 7.07 -22.26
N ALA A 272 -7.83 5.84 -21.80
CA ALA A 272 -9.00 5.05 -22.17
C ALA A 272 -10.33 5.69 -21.72
N LEU A 273 -10.37 6.18 -20.47
CA LEU A 273 -11.53 6.91 -19.96
C LEU A 273 -11.76 8.21 -20.73
N LYS A 274 -10.70 8.99 -20.98
CA LYS A 274 -10.80 10.23 -21.77
C LYS A 274 -11.32 9.99 -23.18
N ASN A 275 -10.80 9.00 -23.89
CA ASN A 275 -11.22 8.67 -25.26
C ASN A 275 -12.71 8.31 -25.35
N THR A 276 -13.26 7.74 -24.27
CA THR A 276 -14.67 7.33 -24.19
C THR A 276 -15.58 8.38 -23.55
N GLY A 277 -15.03 9.55 -23.18
CA GLY A 277 -15.78 10.60 -22.48
C GLY A 277 -16.28 10.15 -21.11
N LYS A 278 -15.57 9.23 -20.46
CA LYS A 278 -15.90 8.69 -19.14
C LYS A 278 -14.96 9.24 -18.07
N GLU A 279 -15.43 9.23 -16.84
CA GLU A 279 -14.63 9.53 -15.65
C GLU A 279 -14.40 8.24 -14.83
N MET A 280 -13.42 8.27 -13.93
CA MET A 280 -13.20 7.19 -12.99
C MET A 280 -14.32 7.21 -11.94
N GLU A 281 -15.00 6.09 -11.77
CA GLU A 281 -16.18 5.94 -10.91
C GLU A 281 -16.07 4.69 -10.05
N GLY A 282 -16.76 4.70 -8.90
CA GLY A 282 -16.79 3.55 -7.97
C GLY A 282 -17.39 2.35 -8.67
N TRP A 283 -17.33 1.17 -8.06
CA TRP A 283 -17.99 -0.01 -8.62
C TRP A 283 -19.41 0.34 -9.14
N PRO A 284 -19.82 -0.10 -10.35
CA PRO A 284 -19.09 -0.96 -11.28
C PRO A 284 -17.99 -0.25 -12.07
N GLY A 285 -17.98 1.08 -12.14
CA GLY A 285 -17.03 1.87 -12.92
C GLY A 285 -17.26 1.73 -14.42
N THR A 286 -16.19 1.76 -15.21
CA THR A 286 -16.27 1.70 -16.69
C THR A 286 -15.84 0.36 -17.27
N THR A 287 -16.67 -0.22 -18.13
CA THR A 287 -16.37 -1.43 -18.89
C THR A 287 -15.81 -1.11 -20.27
N PHE A 288 -14.71 -1.75 -20.65
CA PHE A 288 -14.11 -1.68 -21.98
C PHE A 288 -14.12 -3.06 -22.64
N ASP A 289 -14.64 -3.14 -23.87
CA ASP A 289 -14.62 -4.37 -24.67
C ASP A 289 -13.23 -4.57 -25.28
N MET A 290 -12.72 -5.80 -25.27
CA MET A 290 -11.36 -6.12 -25.74
C MET A 290 -11.17 -5.96 -27.25
N ASN A 291 -12.24 -5.74 -28.02
CA ASN A 291 -12.18 -5.41 -29.44
C ASN A 291 -12.11 -3.89 -29.71
N THR A 292 -12.10 -3.06 -28.67
CA THR A 292 -11.86 -1.61 -28.77
C THR A 292 -10.38 -1.27 -28.56
N PRO A 293 -9.88 -0.16 -29.13
CA PRO A 293 -8.51 0.31 -28.85
C PRO A 293 -8.22 0.44 -27.35
N GLU A 294 -9.19 0.92 -26.57
CA GLU A 294 -9.09 1.12 -25.13
C GLU A 294 -8.98 -0.21 -24.38
N GLY A 295 -9.84 -1.18 -24.70
CA GLY A 295 -9.78 -2.52 -24.11
C GLY A 295 -8.46 -3.23 -24.44
N GLN A 296 -7.98 -3.12 -25.68
CA GLN A 296 -6.69 -3.65 -26.10
C GLN A 296 -5.53 -3.00 -25.33
N ALA A 297 -5.53 -1.67 -25.18
CA ALA A 297 -4.50 -0.98 -24.42
C ALA A 297 -4.47 -1.44 -22.95
N LEU A 298 -5.64 -1.64 -22.32
CA LEU A 298 -5.74 -2.19 -20.97
C LEU A 298 -5.20 -3.62 -20.88
N LEU A 299 -5.48 -4.49 -21.87
CA LEU A 299 -4.96 -5.86 -21.93
C LEU A 299 -3.44 -5.92 -22.16
N GLY A 300 -2.88 -4.97 -22.90
CA GLY A 300 -1.44 -4.85 -23.10
C GLY A 300 -0.69 -4.19 -21.96
N SER A 301 -1.40 -3.60 -20.99
CA SER A 301 -0.79 -2.93 -19.83
C SER A 301 0.02 -3.88 -18.96
N GLN A 302 0.96 -3.35 -18.18
CA GLN A 302 1.82 -4.15 -17.30
C GLN A 302 1.01 -5.01 -16.33
N ASN A 303 -0.17 -4.54 -15.91
CA ASN A 303 -1.03 -5.26 -14.97
C ASN A 303 -1.78 -6.45 -15.57
N ALA A 304 -2.02 -6.46 -16.87
CA ALA A 304 -2.77 -7.51 -17.56
C ALA A 304 -1.87 -8.55 -18.23
N VAL A 305 -0.59 -8.22 -18.47
CA VAL A 305 0.37 -9.10 -19.17
C VAL A 305 0.51 -10.47 -18.53
N ALA A 306 0.66 -10.54 -17.21
CA ALA A 306 0.82 -11.83 -16.50
C ALA A 306 -0.43 -12.72 -16.67
N PHE A 307 -1.61 -12.11 -16.64
CA PHE A 307 -2.88 -12.79 -16.84
C PHE A 307 -3.03 -13.32 -18.27
N ALA A 308 -2.71 -12.50 -19.27
CA ALA A 308 -2.73 -12.94 -20.66
C ALA A 308 -1.76 -14.10 -20.91
N TYR A 309 -0.52 -14.00 -20.41
CA TYR A 309 0.44 -15.09 -20.55
C TYR A 309 -0.02 -16.37 -19.85
N LEU A 310 -0.61 -16.28 -18.65
CA LEU A 310 -1.14 -17.46 -17.93
C LEU A 310 -2.13 -18.24 -18.80
N LEU A 311 -3.11 -17.55 -19.40
CA LEU A 311 -4.10 -18.19 -20.27
C LEU A 311 -3.50 -18.75 -21.57
N ILE A 312 -2.45 -18.11 -22.08
CA ILE A 312 -1.80 -18.50 -23.34
C ILE A 312 -0.85 -19.69 -23.13
N SER A 313 -0.13 -19.75 -22.00
CA SER A 313 0.89 -20.75 -21.75
C SER A 313 0.37 -22.04 -21.11
N HIS A 314 -0.83 -22.02 -20.54
CA HIS A 314 -1.50 -23.16 -19.87
C HIS A 314 -2.76 -23.62 -20.60
N LYS A 315 -2.74 -23.53 -21.94
CA LYS A 315 -3.86 -23.91 -22.81
C LYS A 315 -4.20 -25.39 -22.78
N GLN A 316 -3.24 -26.26 -22.48
CA GLN A 316 -3.51 -27.69 -22.38
C GLN A 316 -4.47 -27.98 -21.23
N GLU A 317 -4.34 -27.23 -20.15
CA GLU A 317 -5.10 -27.39 -18.91
C GLU A 317 -6.40 -26.58 -18.97
N LEU A 318 -6.34 -25.33 -19.44
CA LEU A 318 -7.44 -24.38 -19.44
C LEU A 318 -8.30 -24.38 -20.72
N GLY A 319 -7.76 -24.93 -21.82
CA GLY A 319 -8.29 -24.68 -23.16
C GLY A 319 -8.04 -23.23 -23.61
N ASN A 320 -8.75 -22.81 -24.66
CA ASN A 320 -8.66 -21.45 -25.18
C ASN A 320 -9.61 -20.52 -24.42
N MET A 321 -9.16 -19.98 -23.29
CA MET A 321 -9.87 -18.92 -22.58
C MET A 321 -9.49 -17.55 -23.12
N VAL A 322 -10.43 -16.61 -23.12
CA VAL A 322 -10.23 -15.26 -23.65
C VAL A 322 -10.74 -14.21 -22.68
N ILE A 323 -9.88 -13.24 -22.34
CA ILE A 323 -10.32 -12.01 -21.66
C ILE A 323 -11.10 -11.19 -22.70
N ASN A 324 -12.38 -10.94 -22.46
CA ASN A 324 -13.26 -10.27 -23.42
C ASN A 324 -13.63 -8.84 -23.02
N LYS A 325 -13.48 -8.49 -21.74
CA LYS A 325 -13.70 -7.13 -21.23
C LYS A 325 -12.76 -6.80 -20.08
N ALA A 326 -12.51 -5.51 -19.89
CA ALA A 326 -11.90 -4.95 -18.69
C ALA A 326 -12.91 -4.05 -17.98
N GLN A 327 -13.02 -4.20 -16.66
CA GLN A 327 -13.78 -3.31 -15.80
C GLN A 327 -12.79 -2.49 -14.96
N VAL A 328 -12.87 -1.18 -15.07
CA VAL A 328 -12.02 -0.23 -14.33
C VAL A 328 -12.86 0.49 -13.28
N PHE A 329 -12.42 0.46 -12.03
CA PHE A 329 -13.03 1.13 -10.89
C PHE A 329 -11.96 1.33 -9.80
N TRP A 330 -12.32 1.97 -8.68
CA TRP A 330 -11.37 2.42 -7.64
C TRP A 330 -11.86 2.13 -6.21
N GLY A 331 -13.01 1.49 -6.06
CA GLY A 331 -13.69 1.29 -4.77
C GLY A 331 -15.12 0.76 -4.91
N ASN A 332 -15.89 0.77 -3.83
CA ASN A 332 -17.35 0.59 -3.84
C ASN A 332 -18.09 1.79 -4.47
N GLU A 333 -19.40 1.63 -4.68
CA GLU A 333 -20.31 2.70 -5.11
C GLU A 333 -20.27 3.95 -4.22
N LYS A 334 -20.06 3.73 -2.91
CA LYS A 334 -20.14 4.76 -1.87
C LYS A 334 -18.81 5.42 -1.54
N ASP A 335 -17.70 4.93 -2.09
CA ASP A 335 -16.41 5.54 -1.84
C ASP A 335 -16.42 6.91 -2.54
N ALA A 336 -16.14 8.00 -1.83
CA ALA A 336 -16.30 9.35 -2.40
C ALA A 336 -15.19 9.63 -3.42
N LYS A 337 -15.55 9.78 -4.73
CA LYS A 337 -14.70 10.04 -5.95
C LYS A 337 -13.19 9.90 -5.76
N PRO A 338 -12.41 9.20 -6.64
CA PRO A 338 -10.96 8.98 -6.50
C PRO A 338 -10.36 10.19 -5.87
N MET A 339 -10.08 10.07 -4.56
CA MET A 339 -9.81 11.25 -3.74
C MET A 339 -8.84 12.04 -4.59
N LYS A 340 -9.22 13.28 -4.94
CA LYS A 340 -8.38 14.15 -5.78
C LYS A 340 -6.98 14.33 -5.20
N ALA A 341 -6.77 13.83 -3.99
CA ALA A 341 -5.50 13.54 -3.40
C ALA A 341 -5.53 12.08 -2.90
N ARG A 342 -4.52 11.26 -3.22
CA ARG A 342 -3.85 10.65 -2.05
C ARG A 342 -3.50 11.87 -1.23
N ASN A 343 -4.04 12.08 -0.04
CA ASN A 343 -3.45 13.09 0.85
C ASN A 343 -2.00 12.65 1.00
N PRO A 344 -1.02 13.28 0.31
CA PRO A 344 0.37 12.88 0.47
C PRO A 344 0.85 13.30 1.86
N GLU A 345 0.00 14.04 2.57
CA GLU A 345 0.12 14.59 3.89
C GLU A 345 -1.16 14.30 4.66
N LEU A 346 -1.14 13.36 5.60
CA LEU A 346 -2.23 13.29 6.57
C LEU A 346 -1.99 14.43 7.57
N TRP A 347 -2.79 15.48 7.47
CA TRP A 347 -2.79 16.58 8.44
C TRP A 347 -3.87 16.35 9.49
N LEU A 348 -3.48 16.43 10.75
CA LEU A 348 -4.40 16.44 11.88
C LEU A 348 -4.06 17.61 12.78
N GLU A 349 -5.06 18.39 13.16
CA GLU A 349 -4.95 19.43 14.18
C GLU A 349 -6.04 19.20 15.22
N TRP A 350 -5.67 19.07 16.49
CA TRP A 350 -6.64 18.77 17.55
C TRP A 350 -6.41 19.64 18.78
N ALA A 351 -7.41 20.43 19.14
CA ALA A 351 -7.38 21.26 20.33
C ALA A 351 -7.57 20.39 21.57
N PHE A 352 -6.73 20.60 22.56
CA PHE A 352 -6.90 20.05 23.88
C PHE A 352 -8.06 20.78 24.57
N GLY A 353 -9.08 20.02 25.00
CA GLY A 353 -10.26 20.55 25.70
C GLY A 353 -10.65 19.67 26.89
N ALA A 354 -11.84 19.86 27.45
CA ALA A 354 -12.26 19.26 28.72
C ALA A 354 -12.25 17.73 28.83
N VAL A 355 -12.12 17.02 27.72
CA VAL A 355 -12.21 15.55 27.67
C VAL A 355 -10.83 14.95 27.39
N PRO A 356 -10.33 14.07 28.28
CA PRO A 356 -9.14 13.27 28.02
C PRO A 356 -9.31 12.40 26.77
N HIS A 357 -8.26 12.31 25.96
CA HIS A 357 -8.27 11.49 24.75
C HIS A 357 -6.87 11.01 24.38
N ASN A 358 -6.83 9.88 23.68
CA ASN A 358 -5.60 9.38 23.05
C ASN A 358 -5.71 9.55 21.54
N THR A 359 -4.68 10.14 20.95
CA THR A 359 -4.52 10.23 19.51
C THR A 359 -3.38 9.31 19.09
N CYS A 360 -3.65 8.38 18.18
CA CYS A 360 -2.68 7.41 17.71
C CYS A 360 -2.51 7.47 16.18
N ILE A 361 -1.26 7.32 15.73
CA ILE A 361 -0.91 7.22 14.31
C ILE A 361 -0.28 5.86 14.05
N ALA A 362 -0.95 5.06 13.21
CA ALA A 362 -0.52 3.74 12.79
C ALA A 362 -0.83 3.50 11.31
N PRO A 363 0.00 2.78 10.54
CA PRO A 363 1.42 2.42 10.75
C PRO A 363 2.38 3.33 9.96
N LEU A 364 3.54 3.71 10.55
CA LEU A 364 4.61 4.42 9.83
C LEU A 364 5.51 3.40 9.11
N PHE A 365 5.13 3.01 7.90
CA PHE A 365 5.76 1.96 7.08
C PHE A 365 7.14 2.32 6.50
N GLY A 366 7.92 3.13 7.21
CA GLY A 366 9.13 3.79 6.69
C GLY A 366 8.94 5.31 6.49
N CYS A 367 7.73 5.82 6.71
CA CYS A 367 7.40 7.23 6.51
C CYS A 367 8.10 8.19 7.48
N THR A 368 8.45 9.36 6.99
CA THR A 368 8.89 10.49 7.84
C THR A 368 7.66 11.30 8.25
N MET A 369 7.64 11.82 9.48
CA MET A 369 6.53 12.67 9.93
C MET A 369 7.00 13.74 10.89
N VAL A 370 6.17 14.77 11.03
CA VAL A 370 6.32 15.84 12.02
C VAL A 370 5.12 15.80 12.97
N ALA A 371 5.38 15.87 14.27
CA ALA A 371 4.39 16.19 15.28
C ALA A 371 4.78 17.51 15.97
N VAL A 372 3.85 18.42 16.15
CA VAL A 372 4.02 19.60 16.98
C VAL A 372 2.98 19.56 18.07
N VAL A 373 3.42 19.64 19.33
CA VAL A 373 2.55 19.56 20.50
C VAL A 373 2.77 20.80 21.35
N SER A 374 1.70 21.39 21.85
CA SER A 374 1.73 22.46 22.84
C SER A 374 0.73 22.18 23.95
N ARG A 375 0.66 23.07 24.92
CA ARG A 375 -0.37 23.09 25.95
C ARG A 375 -1.77 23.36 25.43
N LYS A 376 -1.94 23.77 24.17
CA LYS A 376 -3.25 24.06 23.57
C LYS A 376 -3.68 23.02 22.55
N GLN A 377 -2.75 22.46 21.80
CA GLN A 377 -3.06 21.73 20.58
C GLN A 377 -1.96 20.76 20.19
N ILE A 378 -2.35 19.71 19.46
CA ILE A 378 -1.46 18.84 18.70
C ILE A 378 -1.68 19.07 17.20
N TRP A 379 -0.59 19.02 16.44
CA TRP A 379 -0.55 19.12 14.98
C TRP A 379 0.35 18.01 14.45
N PHE A 380 -0.06 17.31 13.40
CA PHE A 380 0.75 16.29 12.75
C PHE A 380 0.74 16.47 11.24
N ALA A 381 1.85 16.11 10.61
CA ALA A 381 1.91 15.81 9.18
C ALA A 381 2.76 14.57 8.93
N HIS A 382 2.26 13.72 8.06
CA HIS A 382 2.88 12.45 7.67
C HIS A 382 3.30 12.49 6.20
N PHE A 383 4.57 12.22 5.90
CA PHE A 383 5.15 12.30 4.56
C PHE A 383 5.52 10.91 4.05
N TYR A 384 4.98 10.54 2.90
CA TYR A 384 5.21 9.23 2.29
C TYR A 384 6.56 9.18 1.56
N GLU A 385 7.37 8.15 1.77
CA GLU A 385 8.74 8.10 1.22
C GLU A 385 8.78 8.18 -0.31
N GLU A 386 8.07 7.28 -1.00
CA GLU A 386 8.10 7.17 -2.46
C GLU A 386 6.79 7.66 -3.08
N PRO A 387 6.76 8.73 -3.90
CA PRO A 387 7.90 9.44 -4.49
C PRO A 387 8.22 10.81 -3.84
N VAL A 388 7.77 11.12 -2.61
CA VAL A 388 7.84 12.51 -2.10
C VAL A 388 9.21 12.82 -1.51
N VAL A 389 9.79 11.88 -0.76
CA VAL A 389 11.06 12.07 -0.05
C VAL A 389 12.26 11.78 -0.96
N GLU A 390 12.06 11.18 -2.14
CA GLU A 390 13.16 10.88 -3.08
C GLU A 390 13.34 11.92 -4.19
N ASP A 391 12.36 12.80 -4.40
CA ASP A 391 12.39 13.85 -5.44
C ASP A 391 12.39 15.24 -4.79
N GLN A 392 13.48 16.00 -4.97
CA GLN A 392 13.65 17.32 -4.36
C GLN A 392 12.57 18.34 -4.77
N ASN A 393 12.07 18.27 -6.00
CA ASN A 393 11.02 19.18 -6.47
C ASN A 393 9.68 18.82 -5.82
N ARG A 394 9.39 17.52 -5.69
CA ARG A 394 8.20 17.06 -4.98
C ARG A 394 8.29 17.34 -3.50
N TRP A 395 9.43 17.12 -2.88
CA TRP A 395 9.66 17.48 -1.49
C TRP A 395 9.38 18.96 -1.20
N GLN A 396 9.81 19.86 -2.09
CA GLN A 396 9.55 21.28 -1.92
C GLN A 396 8.04 21.60 -2.02
N ASN A 397 7.36 21.05 -3.02
CA ASN A 397 5.97 21.38 -3.33
C ASN A 397 4.94 20.64 -2.47
N ASP A 398 5.25 19.41 -2.10
CA ASP A 398 4.34 18.46 -1.46
C ASP A 398 4.68 18.25 0.03
N VAL A 399 5.68 18.96 0.56
CA VAL A 399 6.02 18.96 2.00
C VAL A 399 6.31 20.36 2.50
N PHE A 400 7.32 21.05 1.95
CA PHE A 400 7.74 22.33 2.55
C PHE A 400 6.73 23.45 2.42
N LEU A 401 6.23 23.69 1.20
CA LEU A 401 5.28 24.77 0.98
C LEU A 401 3.97 24.55 1.75
N PRO A 402 3.39 23.34 1.80
CA PRO A 402 2.26 23.04 2.68
C PRO A 402 2.59 23.18 4.17
N LEU A 403 3.72 22.66 4.63
CA LEU A 403 4.15 22.78 6.04
C LEU A 403 4.27 24.25 6.46
N GLU A 404 4.83 25.10 5.60
CA GLU A 404 5.03 26.51 5.89
C GLU A 404 3.74 27.31 5.77
N HIS A 405 2.99 27.12 4.69
CA HIS A 405 1.90 28.03 4.34
C HIS A 405 0.50 27.42 4.42
N GLY A 406 0.38 26.10 4.41
CA GLY A 406 -0.85 25.40 4.08
C GLY A 406 -1.22 25.58 2.60
N GLY A 407 -2.11 24.75 2.09
CA GLY A 407 -2.51 24.72 0.68
C GLY A 407 -1.50 23.96 -0.18
N TYR A 408 -1.19 24.50 -1.36
CA TYR A 408 -0.29 23.86 -2.35
C TYR A 408 -0.73 22.43 -2.70
N GLY A 409 -2.05 22.26 -2.80
CA GLY A 409 -2.75 21.01 -3.08
C GLY A 409 -2.76 19.98 -1.95
N SER A 410 -2.20 20.30 -0.78
CA SER A 410 -2.27 19.47 0.41
C SER A 410 -3.59 19.65 1.18
N THR A 411 -3.86 18.79 2.17
CA THR A 411 -5.04 18.93 3.03
C THR A 411 -4.90 19.92 4.16
N ILE A 412 -3.71 20.50 4.36
CA ILE A 412 -3.55 21.61 5.27
C ILE A 412 -4.26 22.82 4.61
N PRO A 413 -5.26 23.44 5.24
CA PRO A 413 -5.92 24.60 4.63
C PRO A 413 -4.94 25.75 4.40
N PRO A 414 -5.08 26.56 3.32
CA PRO A 414 -4.26 27.77 3.14
C PRO A 414 -4.31 28.68 4.38
N GLY A 415 -3.14 29.13 4.85
CA GLY A 415 -3.04 29.93 6.08
C GLY A 415 -3.01 29.10 7.37
N ARG A 416 -3.08 27.77 7.29
CA ARG A 416 -2.98 26.84 8.44
C ARG A 416 -1.67 26.04 8.47
N GLY A 417 -0.69 26.43 7.64
CA GLY A 417 0.68 25.96 7.77
C GLY A 417 1.28 26.33 9.14
N LEU A 418 2.23 25.53 9.62
CA LEU A 418 2.84 25.69 10.95
C LEU A 418 3.39 27.09 11.17
N ARG A 419 3.94 27.76 10.15
CA ARG A 419 4.45 29.15 10.26
C ARG A 419 3.41 30.13 10.78
N TYR A 420 2.13 29.92 10.46
CA TYR A 420 1.04 30.76 10.95
C TYR A 420 0.61 30.38 12.36
N LEU A 421 0.67 29.08 12.68
CA LEU A 421 0.26 28.56 13.99
C LEU A 421 1.28 28.86 15.11
N VAL A 422 2.54 29.11 14.78
CA VAL A 422 3.62 29.49 15.73
C VAL A 422 3.70 30.98 16.03
N GLN A 423 2.89 31.81 15.36
CA GLN A 423 2.91 33.26 15.57
C GLN A 423 2.57 33.61 17.04
N PRO A 424 2.88 34.82 17.54
CA PRO A 424 2.66 35.17 18.94
C PRO A 424 1.26 34.90 19.51
N ALA A 425 0.22 35.03 18.68
CA ALA A 425 -1.17 34.73 19.04
C ALA A 425 -1.63 33.32 18.64
N GLY A 426 -0.76 32.55 18.00
CA GLY A 426 -1.05 31.21 17.48
C GLY A 426 -1.05 30.14 18.58
N VAL A 427 -1.61 28.98 18.24
CA VAL A 427 -1.76 27.83 19.15
C VAL A 427 -0.42 27.18 19.52
N PHE A 428 0.64 27.43 18.74
CA PHE A 428 2.02 27.06 19.02
C PHE A 428 2.90 28.29 19.32
N GLY A 429 2.29 29.43 19.62
CA GLY A 429 3.01 30.67 19.95
C GLY A 429 3.74 30.62 21.30
N PRO A 430 4.54 31.65 21.63
CA PRO A 430 5.20 31.79 22.91
C PRO A 430 4.23 31.65 24.08
N GLY A 431 4.63 30.95 25.14
CA GLY A 431 3.80 30.70 26.32
C GLY A 431 2.92 29.44 26.25
N THR A 432 2.87 28.77 25.10
CA THR A 432 2.16 27.48 24.94
C THR A 432 3.07 26.27 25.16
N ASN A 433 4.36 26.48 25.41
CA ASN A 433 5.38 25.43 25.54
C ASN A 433 5.41 24.47 24.33
N ALA A 434 5.24 25.00 23.12
CA ALA A 434 5.24 24.22 21.89
C ALA A 434 6.59 23.51 21.66
N LYS A 435 6.54 22.25 21.22
CA LYS A 435 7.68 21.42 20.84
C LYS A 435 7.36 20.65 19.57
N ALA A 436 8.34 20.52 18.69
CA ALA A 436 8.24 19.74 17.48
C ALA A 436 9.09 18.46 17.57
N PHE A 437 8.58 17.39 16.98
CA PHE A 437 9.21 16.09 16.88
C PHE A 437 9.25 15.69 15.41
N ILE A 438 10.43 15.32 14.91
CA ILE A 438 10.56 14.70 13.58
C ILE A 438 10.80 13.21 13.81
N PHE A 439 9.88 12.38 13.34
CA PHE A 439 10.05 10.93 13.39
C PHE A 439 10.44 10.44 12.00
N SER A 440 11.59 9.77 11.89
CA SER A 440 12.12 9.33 10.61
C SER A 440 12.71 7.93 10.73
N PRO A 441 12.60 7.09 9.69
CA PRO A 441 13.22 5.77 9.73
C PRO A 441 14.75 5.91 9.80
N LYS A 442 15.39 5.00 10.53
CA LYS A 442 16.83 4.74 10.46
C LYS A 442 17.15 4.06 9.15
N VAL A 443 18.34 4.33 8.60
CA VAL A 443 18.96 3.47 7.59
C VAL A 443 18.85 2.07 8.15
N ARG A 444 17.97 1.27 7.54
CA ARG A 444 18.24 -0.14 7.47
C ARG A 444 19.58 -0.15 6.74
N ARG A 445 20.67 -0.32 7.50
CA ARG A 445 21.61 -1.32 7.06
C ARG A 445 20.69 -2.50 6.98
N GLU A 446 20.21 -2.72 5.77
CA GLU A 446 19.71 -4.00 5.43
C GLU A 446 20.72 -4.93 6.12
N TYR A 447 20.24 -5.84 6.96
CA TYR A 447 21.04 -6.86 7.64
C TYR A 447 21.45 -6.54 9.08
N PHE A 448 20.81 -7.26 10.00
CA PHE A 448 20.95 -7.18 11.45
C PHE A 448 22.30 -7.70 11.97
N THR A 449 23.30 -7.87 11.10
CA THR A 449 24.66 -8.24 11.49
C THR A 449 25.54 -7.03 11.79
N HIS A 450 25.04 -5.81 11.58
CA HIS A 450 25.70 -4.57 11.98
C HIS A 450 24.82 -3.82 12.97
N PRO A 451 25.39 -3.12 13.98
CA PRO A 451 24.59 -2.23 14.82
C PRO A 451 23.79 -1.31 13.89
N GLN A 452 22.47 -1.28 14.09
CA GLN A 452 21.58 -0.42 13.31
C GLN A 452 22.22 0.96 13.26
N SER A 453 22.48 1.44 12.06
CA SER A 453 23.06 2.76 11.94
C SER A 453 22.10 3.74 12.59
N ASP A 454 22.59 4.57 13.49
CA ASP A 454 21.81 5.71 13.99
C ASP A 454 21.58 6.76 12.87
N ALA A 455 22.16 6.55 11.68
CA ALA A 455 21.85 7.33 10.50
C ALA A 455 20.38 7.16 10.09
N LEU A 456 19.79 8.23 9.58
CA LEU A 456 18.42 8.26 9.05
C LEU A 456 18.41 7.84 7.58
N ILE A 457 17.33 7.21 7.09
CA ILE A 457 17.19 6.89 5.64
C ILE A 457 17.26 8.17 4.80
N TYR A 458 16.66 9.25 5.30
CA TYR A 458 16.51 10.52 4.59
C TYR A 458 17.16 11.69 5.36
N PRO A 459 18.49 11.65 5.59
CA PRO A 459 19.14 12.58 6.51
C PRO A 459 19.04 14.03 6.01
N ASP A 460 19.18 14.26 4.71
CA ASP A 460 19.12 15.60 4.12
C ASP A 460 17.72 16.20 4.23
N PHE A 461 16.68 15.40 3.98
CA PHE A 461 15.29 15.84 4.07
C PHE A 461 14.88 16.14 5.52
N VAL A 462 15.31 15.28 6.46
CA VAL A 462 15.10 15.52 7.90
C VAL A 462 15.84 16.78 8.36
N ALA A 463 17.07 17.01 7.89
CA ALA A 463 17.82 18.23 8.20
C ALA A 463 17.10 19.48 7.66
N GLN A 464 16.53 19.41 6.47
CA GLN A 464 15.74 20.52 5.92
C GLN A 464 14.47 20.77 6.78
N LEU A 465 13.76 19.72 7.23
CA LEU A 465 12.59 19.86 8.13
C LEU A 465 12.98 20.50 9.46
N ASP A 466 14.06 20.02 10.07
CA ASP A 466 14.60 20.55 11.32
C ASP A 466 14.91 22.04 11.18
N ALA A 467 15.60 22.43 10.11
CA ALA A 467 15.90 23.83 9.82
C ALA A 467 14.63 24.69 9.63
N ALA A 468 13.62 24.18 8.93
CA ALA A 468 12.36 24.89 8.73
C ALA A 468 11.58 25.08 10.05
N LEU A 469 11.44 24.03 10.85
CA LEU A 469 10.74 24.09 12.13
C LEU A 469 11.47 25.00 13.14
N ARG A 470 12.81 24.95 13.18
CA ARG A 470 13.60 25.90 13.99
C ARG A 470 13.46 27.34 13.52
N ARG A 471 13.37 27.58 12.19
CA ARG A 471 13.09 28.91 11.62
C ARG A 471 11.71 29.43 12.06
N PHE A 472 10.74 28.54 12.30
CA PHE A 472 9.44 28.88 12.87
C PHE A 472 9.49 29.16 14.38
N GLY A 473 10.65 29.02 15.02
CA GLY A 473 10.82 29.24 16.46
C GLY A 473 10.43 28.04 17.33
N LEU A 474 10.25 26.86 16.74
CA LEU A 474 9.94 25.64 17.48
C LEU A 474 11.23 24.96 17.97
N PRO A 475 11.30 24.55 19.24
CA PRO A 475 12.26 23.55 19.69
C PRO A 475 11.99 22.22 18.96
N VAL A 476 13.00 21.66 18.31
CA VAL A 476 12.87 20.42 17.51
C VAL A 476 13.68 19.29 18.12
N GLU A 477 13.04 18.13 18.30
CA GLU A 477 13.67 16.85 18.64
C GLU A 477 13.51 15.86 17.49
N GLN A 478 14.58 15.17 17.12
CA GLN A 478 14.53 14.11 16.11
C GLN A 478 14.44 12.74 16.80
N LYS A 479 13.54 11.89 16.33
CA LYS A 479 13.29 10.54 16.86
C LYS A 479 13.40 9.54 15.72
N ALA A 480 14.51 8.83 15.69
CA ALA A 480 14.75 7.81 14.70
C ALA A 480 14.00 6.51 15.08
N TYR A 481 13.45 5.79 14.10
CA TYR A 481 12.82 4.48 14.35
C TYR A 481 13.19 3.43 13.32
N VAL A 482 12.93 2.18 13.66
CA VAL A 482 13.12 1.07 12.74
C VAL A 482 11.80 0.84 12.00
N ALA A 483 11.83 1.02 10.67
CA ALA A 483 10.67 0.73 9.83
C ALA A 483 10.21 -0.72 10.06
N ASN A 484 8.88 -0.90 10.20
CA ASN A 484 8.23 -2.20 10.43
C ASN A 484 8.70 -3.04 11.64
N ALA A 485 9.53 -2.52 12.55
CA ALA A 485 9.97 -3.27 13.73
C ALA A 485 9.20 -2.96 15.01
N ALA A 486 8.02 -2.31 14.91
CA ALA A 486 7.09 -2.40 16.02
C ALA A 486 6.73 -3.89 16.09
N THR A 487 7.18 -4.57 17.15
CA THR A 487 6.71 -5.92 17.42
C THR A 487 5.20 -5.84 17.37
N ALA A 488 4.60 -6.55 16.41
CA ALA A 488 3.19 -6.85 16.47
C ALA A 488 3.01 -7.65 17.77
N TRP A 489 2.80 -6.96 18.89
CA TRP A 489 2.18 -7.58 20.05
C TRP A 489 0.81 -8.00 19.57
N ASN A 490 0.82 -9.25 19.12
CA ASN A 490 -0.26 -10.08 18.66
C ASN A 490 -1.65 -9.51 18.93
N LEU A 491 -2.33 -9.10 17.85
CA LEU A 491 -3.78 -9.24 17.76
C LEU A 491 -4.23 -10.72 17.93
N GLN A 492 -3.28 -11.68 17.91
CA GLN A 492 -3.49 -13.11 18.11
C GLN A 492 -3.74 -13.52 19.57
N TYR A 493 -3.61 -12.63 20.56
CA TYR A 493 -4.17 -12.86 21.88
C TYR A 493 -5.38 -11.96 22.06
N GLY A 494 -6.55 -12.59 21.99
CA GLY A 494 -7.85 -11.94 22.02
C GLY A 494 -7.90 -10.78 23.00
N ILE A 495 -8.48 -9.68 22.51
CA ILE A 495 -9.19 -8.71 23.34
C ILE A 495 -10.41 -9.47 23.91
N ASP A 496 -10.13 -10.34 24.87
CA ASP A 496 -11.07 -11.10 25.67
C ASP A 496 -10.39 -11.57 26.98
N ASP A 497 -9.47 -10.76 27.51
CA ASP A 497 -9.10 -10.86 28.92
C ASP A 497 -9.50 -9.58 29.66
N ASP A 498 -10.71 -9.62 30.21
CA ASP A 498 -11.29 -8.66 31.15
C ASP A 498 -10.40 -8.42 32.40
N ASN A 499 -9.29 -9.15 32.59
CA ASN A 499 -8.44 -9.05 33.78
C ASN A 499 -7.13 -8.28 33.64
N HIS A 500 -6.79 -7.69 32.49
CA HIS A 500 -5.61 -6.81 32.35
C HIS A 500 -5.92 -5.37 31.94
N GLN A 501 -7.16 -4.92 32.16
CA GLN A 501 -7.38 -3.50 32.38
C GLN A 501 -6.75 -3.13 33.73
N ASP A 502 -5.51 -2.64 33.71
CA ASP A 502 -5.12 -1.64 34.71
C ASP A 502 -6.04 -0.43 34.51
N ARG A 503 -7.24 -0.50 35.10
CA ARG A 503 -8.26 0.55 35.09
C ARG A 503 -7.73 1.87 35.64
N THR A 504 -6.55 1.87 36.26
CA THR A 504 -5.90 3.09 36.76
C THR A 504 -4.94 3.72 35.75
N ARG A 505 -4.49 2.99 34.71
CA ARG A 505 -3.50 3.47 33.73
C ARG A 505 -3.64 2.81 32.33
N PRO A 506 -4.74 3.08 31.58
CA PRO A 506 -4.98 2.51 30.25
C PRO A 506 -4.01 2.96 29.14
N TYR A 507 -2.89 3.63 29.48
CA TYR A 507 -2.07 4.44 28.56
C TYR A 507 -0.68 3.87 28.24
N ARG A 508 -0.41 2.61 28.60
CA ARG A 508 0.97 2.06 28.56
C ARG A 508 1.35 1.28 27.31
N THR A 509 0.41 0.95 26.43
CA THR A 509 0.71 0.12 25.26
C THR A 509 0.42 0.89 23.97
N PRO A 510 1.47 1.26 23.21
CA PRO A 510 1.31 1.92 21.93
C PRO A 510 0.73 0.96 20.89
N PHE A 511 -0.59 0.97 20.71
CA PHE A 511 -1.29 0.33 19.57
C PHE A 511 -1.06 1.10 18.25
N GLY A 512 0.16 1.58 18.03
CA GLY A 512 0.60 2.41 16.91
C GLY A 512 1.90 3.16 17.25
N LYS A 513 2.68 3.52 16.23
CA LYS A 513 4.06 3.98 16.44
C LYS A 513 4.18 5.27 17.22
N ILE A 514 3.16 6.16 17.22
CA ILE A 514 3.10 7.32 18.12
C ILE A 514 1.74 7.36 18.81
N ILE A 515 1.75 7.63 20.12
CA ILE A 515 0.56 8.00 20.89
C ILE A 515 0.81 9.35 21.55
N VAL A 516 -0.15 10.26 21.43
CA VAL A 516 -0.27 11.41 22.32
C VAL A 516 -1.48 11.20 23.22
N ALA A 517 -1.21 10.94 24.49
CA ALA A 517 -2.23 10.78 25.53
C ALA A 517 -2.38 12.12 26.24
N TYR A 518 -3.59 12.69 26.23
CA TYR A 518 -3.90 13.95 26.88
C TYR A 518 -4.94 13.74 27.98
N ASP A 519 -4.71 14.34 29.15
CA ASP A 519 -5.57 14.23 30.32
C ASP A 519 -5.68 15.57 31.08
N THR A 520 -6.90 15.94 31.45
CA THR A 520 -7.27 17.18 32.19
C THR A 520 -7.51 16.95 33.69
N ASN A 521 -7.28 15.73 34.18
CA ASN A 521 -7.54 15.33 35.57
C ASN A 521 -6.32 14.67 36.24
N THR A 522 -5.10 14.89 35.74
CA THR A 522 -3.90 14.17 36.19
C THR A 522 -3.63 14.27 37.70
N ARG A 523 -4.15 15.31 38.37
CA ARG A 523 -4.15 15.44 39.85
C ARG A 523 -5.39 16.20 40.37
N ASN A 524 -6.31 15.46 41.01
CA ASN A 524 -7.36 15.92 41.95
C ASN A 524 -8.74 16.33 41.39
N SER A 525 -9.78 15.69 41.95
CA SER A 525 -11.21 15.92 41.71
C SER A 525 -11.91 16.74 42.79
N GLN A 526 -11.17 17.40 43.70
CA GLN A 526 -11.79 18.15 44.81
C GLN A 526 -12.32 19.53 44.36
N PRO A 527 -13.56 19.91 44.73
CA PRO A 527 -14.10 21.23 44.45
C PRO A 527 -13.20 22.35 45.01
N GLY A 528 -12.76 23.27 44.15
CA GLY A 528 -11.94 24.43 44.54
C GLY A 528 -10.44 24.29 44.31
N THR A 529 -9.93 23.14 43.81
CA THR A 529 -8.53 23.00 43.39
C THR A 529 -8.32 23.38 41.93
N ILE A 530 -7.14 23.94 41.61
CA ILE A 530 -6.72 24.23 40.23
C ILE A 530 -6.66 22.91 39.45
N ARG A 531 -7.36 22.84 38.31
CA ARG A 531 -7.30 21.68 37.39
C ARG A 531 -5.95 21.63 36.70
N TRP A 532 -5.42 20.44 36.49
CA TRP A 532 -4.14 20.21 35.82
C TRP A 532 -4.38 19.46 34.51
N ALA A 533 -3.78 19.97 33.44
CA ALA A 533 -3.71 19.30 32.16
C ALA A 533 -2.29 18.79 31.92
N GLY A 534 -2.18 17.70 31.18
CA GLY A 534 -0.90 17.14 30.80
C GLY A 534 -1.00 16.27 29.56
N TYR A 535 0.14 16.07 28.89
CA TYR A 535 0.24 15.08 27.83
C TYR A 535 1.49 14.20 27.99
N ASP A 536 1.37 12.98 27.48
CA ASP A 536 2.48 12.05 27.26
C ASP A 536 2.58 11.70 25.78
N ILE A 537 3.80 11.72 25.24
CA ILE A 537 4.10 11.23 23.89
C ILE A 537 4.85 9.91 24.02
N TRP A 538 4.27 8.85 23.47
CA TRP A 538 4.88 7.53 23.39
C TRP A 538 5.31 7.27 21.95
N PHE A 539 6.42 6.56 21.77
CA PHE A 539 6.97 6.29 20.46
C PHE A 539 7.60 4.90 20.36
N ALA A 540 7.21 4.14 19.33
CA ALA A 540 7.63 2.78 19.07
C ALA A 540 7.53 1.91 20.35
N ASP A 541 8.50 1.03 20.57
CA ASP A 541 8.50 0.09 21.69
C ASP A 541 9.16 0.69 22.96
N ASN A 542 9.19 2.02 23.08
CA ASN A 542 9.80 2.67 24.24
C ASN A 542 8.94 2.44 25.51
N PRO A 543 9.50 1.85 26.58
CA PRO A 543 8.76 1.57 27.82
C PRO A 543 8.37 2.84 28.61
N ALA A 544 8.84 4.01 28.19
CA ALA A 544 8.54 5.31 28.81
C ALA A 544 8.15 6.35 27.74
N PRO A 545 7.35 7.37 28.11
CA PRO A 545 7.04 8.45 27.19
C PRO A 545 8.33 9.20 26.82
N ILE A 546 8.49 9.49 25.52
CA ILE A 546 9.62 10.25 24.99
C ILE A 546 9.51 11.74 25.30
N ALA A 547 8.31 12.22 25.65
CA ALA A 547 8.08 13.58 26.10
C ALA A 547 6.85 13.65 27.02
N ARG A 548 6.91 14.55 28.00
CA ARG A 548 5.83 14.87 28.94
C ARG A 548 5.79 16.37 29.20
N ASP A 549 4.59 16.91 29.37
CA ASP A 549 4.36 18.25 29.94
C ASP A 549 3.12 18.23 30.84
N GLU A 550 3.14 19.03 31.90
CA GLU A 550 2.05 19.21 32.86
C GLU A 550 1.91 20.69 33.19
N TRP A 551 0.68 21.20 33.24
CA TRP A 551 0.38 22.61 33.50
C TRP A 551 -0.98 22.80 34.19
N PRO A 552 -1.18 23.93 34.89
CA PRO A 552 -2.52 24.38 35.27
C PRO A 552 -3.39 24.54 34.02
N ALA A 553 -4.49 23.80 33.92
CA ALA A 553 -5.37 23.82 32.75
C ALA A 553 -5.86 25.25 32.44
N TYR A 554 -5.90 25.61 31.16
CA TYR A 554 -6.47 26.89 30.77
C TYR A 554 -7.98 26.94 31.07
N PRO A 555 -8.59 28.13 31.22
CA PRO A 555 -10.02 28.24 31.51
C PRO A 555 -10.95 27.59 30.47
N ASP A 556 -10.47 27.43 29.25
CA ASP A 556 -11.14 26.79 28.11
C ASP A 556 -10.80 25.29 27.94
N GLN A 557 -10.03 24.72 28.88
CA GLN A 557 -9.59 23.32 28.90
C GLN A 557 -10.21 22.46 29.99
#